data_AF-A0A5K0WZ63-F1
#
_entry.id   AF-A0A5K0WZ63-F1
#
_cell.length_a   1.000
_cell.length_b   1.000
_cell.length_c   1.000
_cell.angle_alpha   90.00
_cell.angle_beta   90.00
_cell.angle_gamma   90.00
#
_symmetry.space_group_name_H-M   'P 1'
#
loop_
_entity.id
_entity.type
_entity.pdbx_description
1 polymer ?
#
loop_
_entity_poly.entity_id
_entity_poly.type
_entity_poly.pdbx_seq_one_letter_code
_entity_poly.pdbx_strand_id
1 'polypeptide(L)' 'TQVLGLIESQDMTGFVNGETPMPDRYLPSNSTAVEQAVNPDFNAWQRSDRLLRGWITGTLSKEILGLV' A
#
# COMPACT_ATOMS: atom_id res chain seq x y z
N THR A 1 -14.59 -13.29 7.47
CA THR A 1 -13.12 -13.37 7.25
C THR A 1 -12.40 -12.59 8.33
N GLN A 2 -11.39 -13.20 8.96
CA GLN A 2 -10.53 -12.62 9.99
C GLN A 2 -9.37 -11.83 9.35
N VAL A 3 -9.67 -10.86 8.48
CA VAL A 3 -8.62 -10.11 7.74
C VAL A 3 -7.69 -9.35 8.67
N LEU A 4 -8.18 -8.94 9.85
CA LEU A 4 -7.39 -8.29 10.87
C LEU A 4 -6.23 -9.16 11.37
N GLY A 5 -6.48 -10.45 11.66
CA GLY A 5 -5.42 -11.36 12.10
C GLY A 5 -4.36 -11.60 11.01
N LEU A 6 -4.74 -11.57 9.73
CA LEU A 6 -3.79 -11.61 8.63
C LEU A 6 -2.92 -10.34 8.57
N ILE A 7 -3.53 -9.16 8.70
CA ILE A 7 -2.83 -7.87 8.73
C ILE A 7 -1.82 -7.81 9.88
N GLU A 8 -2.23 -8.23 11.08
CA GLU A 8 -1.38 -8.29 12.27
C GLU A 8 -0.21 -9.28 12.08
N SER A 9 -0.47 -10.46 11.51
CA SER A 9 0.57 -11.48 11.27
C SER A 9 1.65 -11.07 10.25
N GLN A 10 1.42 -10.00 9.49
CA GLN A 10 2.33 -9.49 8.47
C GLN A 10 2.91 -8.12 8.85
N ASP A 11 2.67 -7.65 10.08
CA ASP A 11 3.11 -6.33 10.57
C ASP A 11 2.61 -5.16 9.68
N MET A 12 1.39 -5.29 9.15
CA MET A 12 0.81 -4.32 8.22
C MET A 12 -0.21 -3.38 8.89
N THR A 13 -0.35 -3.44 10.22
CA THR A 13 -1.27 -2.57 10.99
C THR A 13 -0.97 -1.09 10.75
N GLY A 14 0.31 -0.74 10.56
CA GLY A 14 0.78 0.61 10.25
C GLY A 14 0.17 1.23 8.98
N PHE A 15 -0.20 0.41 8.00
CA PHE A 15 -0.86 0.88 6.78
C PHE A 15 -2.32 1.29 7.01
N VAL A 16 -2.97 0.74 8.04
CA VAL A 16 -4.39 1.00 8.35
C VAL A 16 -4.53 2.20 9.28
N ASN A 17 -3.65 2.33 10.28
CA ASN A 17 -3.70 3.40 11.27
C ASN A 17 -2.91 4.67 10.85
N GLY A 18 -2.15 4.61 9.74
CA GLY A 18 -1.39 5.74 9.21
C GLY A 18 0.04 5.86 9.75
N GLU A 19 0.51 4.93 10.56
CA GLU A 19 1.89 4.90 11.06
C GLU A 19 2.91 4.53 9.96
N THR A 20 2.46 3.96 8.85
CA THR A 20 3.29 3.68 7.66
C THR A 20 2.92 4.63 6.51
N PRO A 21 3.41 5.88 6.53
CA PRO A 21 3.10 6.85 5.49
C PRO A 21 3.74 6.46 4.15
N MET A 22 3.14 6.95 3.08
CA MET A 22 3.68 6.80 1.72
C MET A 22 5.03 7.52 1.61
N PRO A 23 6.12 6.83 1.23
CA PRO A 23 7.41 7.47 0.96
C PRO A 23 7.33 8.39 -0.26
N ASP A 24 8.30 9.30 -0.39
CA ASP A 24 8.44 10.10 -1.60
C ASP A 24 8.64 9.20 -2.83
N ARG A 25 7.91 9.49 -3.91
CA ARG A 25 7.93 8.67 -5.13
C ARG A 25 9.28 8.70 -5.84
N TYR A 26 9.97 9.83 -5.78
CA TYR A 26 11.23 10.05 -6.46
C TYR A 26 12.30 10.42 -5.45
N LEU A 27 13.53 9.97 -5.70
CA LEU A 27 14.68 10.38 -4.92
C LEU A 27 15.01 11.86 -5.19
N PRO A 28 15.60 12.58 -4.22
CA PRO A 28 16.03 13.96 -4.43
C PRO A 28 16.97 14.05 -5.62
N SER A 29 16.62 14.87 -6.61
CA SER A 29 17.48 15.06 -7.80
C SER A 29 18.70 15.88 -7.41
N ASN A 30 19.87 15.26 -7.45
CA ASN A 30 21.16 15.84 -7.13
C ASN A 30 21.81 16.59 -8.30
N SER A 31 21.21 16.56 -9.50
CA SER A 31 21.72 17.25 -10.70
C SER A 31 20.58 17.77 -11.59
N THR A 32 20.86 18.81 -12.35
CA THR A 32 19.98 19.50 -13.32
C THR A 32 19.61 18.68 -14.57
N ALA A 33 19.78 17.35 -14.57
CA ALA A 33 19.58 16.48 -15.73
C ALA A 33 18.62 15.30 -15.46
N VAL A 34 17.35 15.53 -15.80
CA VAL A 34 16.37 14.73 -16.59
C VAL A 34 15.93 13.31 -16.16
N GLU A 35 16.51 12.60 -15.21
CA GLU A 35 15.86 11.36 -14.72
C GLU A 35 15.77 11.29 -13.20
N GLN A 36 14.60 11.66 -12.67
CA GLN A 36 14.24 11.41 -11.28
C GLN A 36 14.14 9.90 -11.04
N ALA A 37 15.13 9.35 -10.35
CA ALA A 37 15.12 7.95 -9.95
C ALA A 37 13.92 7.65 -9.04
N VAL A 38 13.18 6.58 -9.34
CA VAL A 38 12.07 6.13 -8.50
C VAL A 38 12.62 5.60 -7.18
N ASN A 39 12.02 6.02 -6.08
CA ASN A 39 12.40 5.56 -4.75
C ASN A 39 12.06 4.06 -4.60
N PRO A 40 13.03 3.17 -4.29
CA PRO A 40 12.75 1.77 -4.03
C PRO A 40 11.78 1.56 -2.85
N ASP A 41 11.81 2.42 -1.84
CA ASP A 41 10.91 2.35 -0.68
C ASP A 41 9.46 2.63 -1.08
N PHE A 42 9.25 3.57 -2.01
CA PHE A 42 7.92 3.83 -2.58
C PHE A 42 7.39 2.60 -3.31
N ASN A 43 8.23 1.90 -4.08
CA ASN A 43 7.83 0.68 -4.78
C ASN A 43 7.50 -0.46 -3.81
N ALA A 44 8.28 -0.63 -2.75
CA ALA A 44 8.01 -1.62 -1.71
C ALA A 44 6.70 -1.31 -0.99
N TRP A 45 6.52 -0.06 -0.56
CA TRP A 45 5.29 0.42 0.07
C TRP A 45 4.07 0.20 -0.83
N GLN A 46 4.18 0.52 -2.12
CA GLN A 46 3.07 0.36 -3.07
C GLN A 46 2.64 -1.11 -3.25
N ARG A 47 3.59 -2.05 -3.20
CA ARG A 47 3.26 -3.49 -3.29
C ARG A 47 2.47 -3.93 -2.06
N SER A 48 2.88 -3.51 -0.88
CA SER A 48 2.19 -3.79 0.38
C SER A 48 0.80 -3.14 0.43
N ASP A 49 0.66 -1.87 0.03
CA ASP A 49 -0.63 -1.18 -0.05
C ASP A 49 -1.61 -1.90 -1.00
N ARG A 50 -1.15 -2.32 -2.19
CA ARG A 50 -1.98 -3.08 -3.14
C ARG A 50 -2.42 -4.44 -2.59
N LEU A 51 -1.52 -5.14 -1.90
CA LEU A 51 -1.81 -6.42 -1.28
C LEU A 51 -2.89 -6.27 -0.19
N LEU A 52 -2.74 -5.26 0.68
CA LEU A 52 -3.71 -4.95 1.72
C LEU A 52 -5.09 -4.61 1.15
N ARG A 53 -5.14 -3.78 0.10
CA ARG A 53 -6.40 -3.46 -0.61
C ARG A 53 -7.05 -4.70 -1.21
N GLY A 54 -6.25 -5.62 -1.76
CA GLY A 54 -6.72 -6.91 -2.25
C GLY A 54 -7.38 -7.74 -1.15
N TRP A 55 -6.76 -7.83 0.03
CA TRP A 55 -7.32 -8.53 1.18
C TRP A 55 -8.62 -7.90 1.68
N ILE A 56 -8.65 -6.56 1.84
CA ILE A 56 -9.86 -5.84 2.28
C ILE A 56 -10.98 -6.04 1.27
N THR A 57 -10.71 -5.82 -0.02
CA THR A 57 -11.70 -5.98 -1.11
C THR A 57 -12.22 -7.42 -1.17
N GLY A 58 -11.34 -8.42 -0.96
CA GLY A 58 -11.72 -9.83 -0.89
C GLY A 58 -12.65 -10.18 0.28
N THR A 59 -12.79 -9.31 1.27
CA THR A 59 -13.76 -9.48 2.37
C THR A 59 -15.12 -8.82 2.12
N LEU A 60 -15.23 -7.94 1.11
CA LEU A 60 -16.47 -7.22 0.82
C LEU A 60 -17.45 -8.12 0.06
N SER A 61 -18.74 -8.01 0.37
CA SER A 61 -19.80 -8.72 -0.36
C SER A 61 -20.06 -8.07 -1.73
N LYS A 62 -20.61 -8.83 -2.68
CA LYS A 62 -20.97 -8.32 -4.02
C LYS A 62 -21.93 -7.13 -3.99
N GLU A 63 -22.80 -7.10 -2.98
CA GLU A 63 -23.74 -6.02 -2.71
C GLU A 63 -23.02 -4.70 -2.40
N ILE A 64 -21.98 -4.75 -1.56
CA ILE A 64 -21.15 -3.58 -1.23
C ILE A 64 -20.30 -3.13 -2.43
N LEU A 65 -19.98 -4.06 -3.33
CA LEU A 65 -19.24 -3.77 -4.57
C LEU A 65 -20.14 -3.25 -5.71
N GLY A 66 -21.47 -3.15 -5.51
CA GLY A 66 -22.40 -2.68 -6.54
C GLY A 66 -22.54 -3.62 -7.74
N LEU A 67 -22.28 -4.93 -7.55
CA LEU A 67 -22.31 -5.95 -8.59
C LEU A 67 -23.66 -6.72 -8.63
N VAL A 68 -24.76 -6.07 -8.23
CA VAL A 68 -26.12 -6.63 -8.16
C VAL A 68 -26.88 -6.41 -9.46
#